data_AF-A0A4Y6RWH8-F1
#
_entry.id   AF-A0A4Y6RWH8-F1
#
_cell.length_a   1.000
_cell.length_b   1.000
_cell.length_c   1.000
_cell.angle_alpha   90.00
_cell.angle_beta   90.00
_cell.angle_gamma   90.00
#
_symmetry.space_group_name_H-M   'P 1'
#
loop_
_entity.id
_entity.type
_entity.pdbx_description
1 polymer ?
#
loop_
_entity_poly.entity_id
_entity_poly.type
_entity_poly.pdbx_seq_one_letter_code
_entity_poly.pdbx_strand_id
1 'polypeptide(L)'
;MARFPYYQKNIVALGKLLANARIDERCRTRLKHDPASELRKIGLPENVLKLMAFEIVDAESRKVTVLPYKLNQSRLDGKDPAYLGSLARQFC
;
A
#
# COMPACT_ATOMS: atom_id res chain seq x y z
N MET A 1 5.70 -5.35 13.10
CA MET A 1 4.49 -4.97 12.34
C MET A 1 4.42 -3.46 12.27
N ALA A 2 4.55 -2.86 11.08
CA ALA A 2 4.13 -1.47 10.92
C ALA A 2 2.60 -1.49 11.04
N ARG A 3 2.09 -1.24 12.26
CA ARG A 3 0.66 -0.99 12.43
C ARG A 3 0.40 0.27 11.62
N PHE A 4 -0.41 0.17 10.56
CA PHE A 4 -1.03 1.37 10.00
C PHE A 4 -1.63 2.09 11.20
N PRO A 5 -1.21 3.33 11.52
CA PRO A 5 -1.61 3.91 12.78
C PRO A 5 -3.14 3.95 12.75
N TYR A 6 -3.76 3.41 13.80
CA TYR A 6 -5.19 3.14 13.81
C TYR A 6 -5.93 4.47 13.91
N TYR A 7 -6.11 5.14 12.77
CA TYR A 7 -6.87 6.36 12.65
C TYR A 7 -8.33 5.98 12.46
N GLN A 8 -8.97 5.62 13.57
CA GLN A 8 -10.38 5.20 13.61
C GLN A 8 -11.32 6.20 12.89
N LYS A 9 -10.96 7.49 12.93
CA LYS A 9 -11.68 8.56 12.21
C LYS A 9 -11.58 8.45 10.68
N ASN A 10 -10.48 7.93 10.15
CA ASN A 10 -10.20 7.88 8.71
C ASN A 10 -10.57 6.54 8.08
N ILE A 11 -10.73 5.47 8.87
CA ILE A 11 -11.14 4.14 8.37
C ILE A 11 -12.48 4.21 7.63
N VAL A 12 -13.46 4.94 8.18
CA VAL A 12 -14.78 5.10 7.54
C VAL A 12 -14.65 5.87 6.23
N ALA A 13 -13.85 6.94 6.20
CA ALA A 13 -13.64 7.75 5.01
C ALA A 13 -12.90 6.96 3.90
N LEU A 14 -11.92 6.13 4.30
CA LEU A 14 -11.23 5.21 3.41
C LEU A 14 -12.19 4.17 2.82
N GLY A 15 -13.04 3.56 3.64
CA GLY A 15 -14.06 2.61 3.17
C GLY A 15 -15.01 3.25 2.14
N LYS A 16 -15.44 4.50 2.38
CA LYS A 16 -16.26 5.26 1.43
C LYS A 16 -15.52 5.56 0.12
N LEU A 17 -14.26 5.96 0.19
CA LEU A 17 -13.42 6.21 -0.99
C LEU A 17 -13.31 4.95 -1.87
N LEU A 18 -13.06 3.79 -1.25
CA LEU A 18 -12.97 2.51 -1.96
C LEU A 18 -14.32 2.08 -2.56
N ALA A 19 -15.41 2.24 -1.81
CA ALA A 19 -16.76 1.96 -2.31
C ALA A 19 -17.12 2.86 -3.51
N ASN A 20 -16.80 4.15 -3.43
CA ASN A 20 -17.01 5.10 -4.53
C ASN A 20 -16.15 4.74 -5.75
N ALA A 21 -14.87 4.37 -5.55
CA ALA A 21 -14.02 3.90 -6.63
C ALA A 21 -14.52 2.59 -7.27
N ARG A 22 -15.36 1.80 -6.59
CA ARG A 22 -15.97 0.61 -7.18
C ARG A 22 -17.13 0.97 -8.13
N ILE A 23 -17.89 2.02 -7.86
CA ILE A 23 -19.08 2.38 -8.64
C ILE A 23 -18.87 3.58 -9.60
N ASP A 24 -17.83 4.39 -9.39
CA ASP A 24 -17.48 5.54 -10.24
C ASP A 24 -16.09 5.35 -10.85
N GLU A 25 -16.05 5.15 -12.17
CA GLU A 25 -14.81 4.93 -12.94
C GLU A 25 -13.90 6.17 -12.95
N ARG A 26 -14.45 7.39 -12.85
CA ARG A 26 -13.63 8.62 -12.75
C ARG A 26 -12.94 8.68 -11.40
N CYS A 27 -13.65 8.32 -10.32
CA CYS A 27 -13.05 8.19 -8.99
C CYS A 27 -11.97 7.11 -8.98
N ARG A 28 -12.23 5.95 -9.59
CA ARG A 28 -11.27 4.86 -9.73
C ARG A 28 -9.99 5.29 -10.45
N THR A 29 -10.13 5.96 -11.59
CA THR A 29 -8.99 6.42 -12.39
C THR A 29 -8.13 7.41 -11.62
N ARG A 30 -8.74 8.39 -10.93
CA ARG A 30 -8.01 9.33 -10.07
C ARG A 30 -7.26 8.62 -8.95
N LEU A 31 -7.92 7.67 -8.28
CA LEU A 31 -7.35 6.91 -7.17
C LEU A 31 -6.17 6.04 -7.63
N LYS A 32 -6.22 5.46 -8.83
CA LYS A 32 -5.11 4.70 -9.42
C LYS A 32 -3.94 5.59 -9.83
N HIS A 33 -4.21 6.75 -10.42
CA HIS A 33 -3.18 7.64 -10.95
C HIS A 33 -2.43 8.39 -9.84
N ASP A 34 -3.16 8.93 -8.85
CA ASP A 34 -2.55 9.65 -7.71
C ASP A 34 -3.25 9.29 -6.40
N PRO A 35 -2.95 8.10 -5.86
CA PRO A 35 -3.55 7.63 -4.61
C PRO A 35 -3.20 8.53 -3.42
N ALA A 36 -2.01 9.13 -3.40
CA ALA A 36 -1.60 10.01 -2.31
C ALA A 36 -2.49 11.25 -2.22
N SER A 37 -2.82 11.87 -3.34
CA SER A 37 -3.72 13.02 -3.38
C SER A 37 -5.16 12.68 -2.98
N GLU A 38 -5.68 11.53 -3.39
CA GLU A 38 -7.02 11.09 -2.98
C GLU A 38 -7.07 10.69 -1.49
N LEU A 39 -6.04 10.04 -0.97
CA LEU A 39 -5.93 9.69 0.45
C LEU A 39 -5.74 10.94 1.34
N ARG A 40 -5.08 11.98 0.84
CA ARG A 40 -4.97 13.28 1.52
C ARG A 40 -6.35 13.94 1.71
N LYS A 41 -7.23 13.85 0.71
CA LYS A 41 -8.60 14.43 0.77
C LYS A 41 -9.47 13.81 1.86
N ILE A 42 -9.23 12.54 2.21
CA ILE A 42 -9.91 11.86 3.33
C ILE A 42 -9.20 12.08 4.69
N GLY A 43 -8.22 12.98 4.74
CA GLY A 43 -7.56 13.42 5.96
C GLY A 43 -6.47 12.49 6.47
N LEU A 44 -5.89 11.61 5.62
CA LEU A 44 -4.72 10.84 6.05
C LEU A 44 -3.53 11.78 6.31
N PRO A 45 -2.82 11.63 7.44
CA PRO A 45 -1.65 12.44 7.75
C PRO A 45 -0.52 12.27 6.72
N GLU A 46 0.20 13.36 6.41
CA GLU A 46 1.32 13.36 5.45
C GLU A 46 2.43 12.37 5.81
N ASN A 47 2.69 12.16 7.10
CA ASN A 47 3.68 11.18 7.54
C ASN A 47 3.26 9.75 7.18
N VAL A 48 1.96 9.43 7.08
CA VAL A 48 1.47 8.13 6.60
C VAL A 48 1.61 8.03 5.09
N LEU A 49 1.27 9.11 4.37
CA LEU A 49 1.40 9.18 2.92
C LEU A 49 2.86 9.01 2.45
N LYS A 50 3.82 9.46 3.26
CA LYS A 50 5.26 9.34 2.99
C LYS A 50 5.85 7.97 3.32
N LEU A 51 5.18 7.17 4.16
CA LEU A 51 5.71 5.88 4.62
C LEU A 51 5.52 4.74 3.63
N MET A 52 4.64 4.92 2.63
CA MET A 52 4.29 3.86 1.68
C MET A 52 4.06 4.47 0.30
N ALA A 53 4.67 3.86 -0.73
CA ALA A 53 4.18 4.04 -2.09
C ALA A 53 2.85 3.29 -2.20
N PHE A 54 1.79 3.99 -2.61
CA PHE A 54 0.47 3.39 -2.80
C PHE A 54 0.33 2.98 -4.26
N GLU A 55 0.05 1.70 -4.50
CA GLU A 55 -0.36 1.19 -5.80
C GLU A 55 -1.76 0.61 -5.67
N ILE A 56 -2.70 1.06 -6.50
CA ILE A 56 -4.08 0.58 -6.50
C ILE A 56 -4.21 -0.48 -7.59
N VAL A 57 -4.18 -1.74 -7.18
CA VAL A 57 -4.24 -2.90 -8.07
C VAL A 57 -5.70 -3.37 -8.20
N ASP A 58 -6.21 -3.43 -9.42
CA ASP A 58 -7.50 -4.08 -9.72
C ASP A 58 -7.23 -5.56 -9.99
N ALA A 59 -7.52 -6.41 -9.01
CA ALA A 59 -7.28 -7.83 -9.10
C ALA A 59 -8.49 -8.57 -9.66
N GLU A 60 -8.78 -8.42 -10.95
CA GLU A 60 -9.76 -9.31 -11.62
C GLU A 60 -9.15 -10.66 -12.04
N SER A 61 -7.82 -10.78 -12.11
CA SER A 61 -7.15 -11.99 -12.63
C SER A 61 -5.88 -12.46 -11.90
N ARG A 62 -5.45 -11.79 -10.83
CA ARG A 62 -4.22 -12.16 -10.10
C ARG A 62 -4.45 -12.21 -8.60
N LYS A 63 -4.03 -13.31 -7.95
CA LYS A 63 -3.95 -13.38 -6.49
C LYS A 63 -2.84 -12.43 -6.03
N VAL A 64 -3.22 -11.28 -5.47
CA VAL A 64 -2.27 -10.32 -4.90
C VAL A 64 -2.10 -10.62 -3.41
N THR A 65 -0.85 -10.82 -2.97
CA THR A 65 -0.51 -10.98 -1.55
C THR A 65 0.32 -9.79 -1.11
N VAL A 66 -0.13 -9.05 -0.10
CA VAL A 66 0.63 -7.96 0.50
C VAL A 66 1.48 -8.54 1.64
N LEU A 67 2.79 -8.60 1.43
CA LEU A 67 3.74 -9.03 2.45
C LEU A 67 4.34 -7.80 3.16
N PRO A 68 4.04 -7.58 4.45
CA PRO A 68 4.65 -6.50 5.21
C PRO A 68 6.10 -6.89 5.57
N TYR A 69 7.02 -6.73 4.60
CA TYR A 69 8.43 -6.98 4.80
C TYR A 69 9.17 -5.65 4.95
N LYS A 70 9.84 -5.46 6.08
CA LYS A 70 10.70 -4.28 6.27
C LYS A 70 12.02 -4.55 5.54
N LEU A 71 12.08 -4.11 4.28
CA LEU A 71 13.29 -4.16 3.47
C LEU A 71 14.43 -3.45 4.22
N ASN A 72 15.47 -4.22 4.56
CA ASN A 72 16.74 -3.70 5.03
C ASN A 72 17.61 -3.41 3.81
N GLN A 73 17.58 -2.16 3.34
CA GLN A 73 18.28 -1.73 2.14
C GLN A 73 19.79 -2.01 2.20
N SER A 74 20.40 -1.78 3.36
CA SER A 74 21.84 -2.01 3.59
C SER A 74 22.24 -3.47 3.37
N ARG A 75 21.39 -4.43 3.77
CA ARG A 75 21.62 -5.86 3.53
C ARG A 75 21.37 -6.27 2.09
N LEU A 76 20.45 -5.58 1.41
CA LEU A 76 20.15 -5.81 0.00
C LEU A 76 21.32 -5.34 -0.87
N ASP A 77 21.82 -4.13 -0.62
CA ASP A 77 22.94 -3.52 -1.34
C ASP A 77 24.24 -4.33 -1.10
N GLY A 78 24.41 -4.86 0.12
CA GLY A 78 25.51 -5.74 0.49
C GLY A 78 25.40 -7.18 -0.05
N LYS A 79 24.33 -7.52 -0.78
CA LYS A 79 24.04 -8.86 -1.32
C LYS A 79 24.19 -9.99 -0.28
N ASP A 80 23.72 -9.75 0.95
CA ASP A 80 23.79 -10.73 2.04
C ASP A 80 23.09 -12.04 1.62
N PRO A 81 23.81 -13.17 1.48
CA PRO A 81 23.24 -14.42 0.96
C PRO A 81 22.15 -15.00 1.86
N ALA A 82 22.28 -14.84 3.18
CA ALA A 82 21.29 -15.36 4.13
C ALA A 82 20.01 -14.52 4.07
N TYR A 83 20.15 -13.19 3.95
CA TYR A 83 19.04 -12.27 3.78
C TYR A 83 18.31 -12.51 2.45
N LEU A 84 19.03 -12.58 1.33
CA LEU A 84 18.47 -12.87 0.01
C LEU A 84 17.82 -14.26 -0.05
N GLY A 85 18.44 -15.26 0.57
CA GLY A 85 17.87 -16.61 0.67
C GLY A 85 16.60 -16.67 1.53
N SER A 86 16.51 -15.86 2.58
CA SER A 86 15.26 -15.73 3.37
C SER A 86 14.17 -15.00 2.59
N LEU A 87 14.54 -14.01 1.79
CA LEU A 87 13.64 -13.23 0.96
C LEU A 87 13.08 -14.09 -0.18
N ALA A 88 13.94 -14.85 -0.87
CA ALA A 88 13.54 -15.76 -1.95
C ALA A 88 12.54 -16.83 -1.47
N ARG A 89 12.74 -17.39 -0.27
CA ARG A 89 11.83 -18.36 0.35
C ARG A 89 10.42 -17.82 0.63
N GLN A 90 10.21 -16.50 0.63
CA GLN A 90 8.87 -15.92 0.75
C GLN A 90 8.10 -15.89 -0.58
N PHE A 91 8.78 -16.13 -1.71
CA PHE A 91 8.22 -16.09 -3.06
C PHE A 91 8.14 -17.47 -3.75
N CYS A 92 8.71 -18.51 -3.15
CA CYS A 92 8.61 -19.92 -3.59
C CYS A 92 7.57 -20.67 -2.76
#